data_AF-A0A9P3ZPP4-F1
#
_entry.id   AF-A0A9P3ZPP4-F1
#
_cell.length_a   1.000
_cell.length_b   1.000
_cell.length_c   1.000
_cell.angle_alpha   90.00
_cell.angle_beta   90.00
_cell.angle_gamma   90.00
#
_symmetry.space_group_name_H-M   'P 1'
#
loop_
_entity.id
_entity.type
_entity.pdbx_description
1 polymer ?
#
loop_
_entity_poly.entity_id
_entity_poly.type
_entity_poly.pdbx_seq_one_letter_code
_entity_poly.pdbx_strand_id
1 'polypeptide(L)'
;MNKSIFCLLFIECSLSGYAGEIRNIDHIQEYQKLRYQYARQGNLEKAAETDAKLRRIILRTIPEIIKELESISHNEEISLVSYLRKLPDEDYLKMVMQLVRHANLRNPAQRQFLESVIFEPFEGERDNLLAMNWRDQHVRDLCFTLKKKLSSESPHQKTISSILDGELYKNMIYNAFTHGELRIPNHLGRGGYAPQFKKWGENEQQQIKAVKELRQAWDAACTVLLEMKGTEDIARVNQAWENAAQKAKAVMRMLPPNEEDAQQRVGKFFYDTAFSQYFFLAPASREANSTYQKVIKKLAELYKLQEKLPSQLTGIGQFHAEIISSESYLNEEALLLLTKELEEKLRKATSSRSVEE
;
A
#
# COMPACT_ATOMS: atom_id res chain seq x y z
N MET A 1 -39.07 -30.61 9.77
CA MET A 1 -38.02 -31.32 10.55
C MET A 1 -37.62 -32.55 9.75
N ASN A 2 -36.33 -32.64 9.38
CA ASN A 2 -35.58 -33.81 8.87
C ASN A 2 -34.23 -33.23 8.36
N LYS A 3 -33.25 -32.90 9.20
CA LYS A 3 -32.31 -33.83 9.85
C LYS A 3 -32.12 -35.11 9.01
N SER A 4 -31.36 -35.01 7.92
CA SER A 4 -30.53 -36.11 7.35
C SER A 4 -29.79 -35.80 6.03
N ILE A 5 -29.90 -34.59 5.45
CA ILE A 5 -29.04 -34.21 4.29
C ILE A 5 -27.68 -33.65 4.75
N PHE A 6 -27.56 -33.22 6.01
CA PHE A 6 -26.33 -32.65 6.58
C PHE A 6 -25.22 -33.68 6.88
N CYS A 7 -25.53 -34.98 6.86
CA CYS A 7 -24.56 -36.05 7.13
C CYS A 7 -24.08 -36.81 5.88
N LEU A 8 -24.75 -36.66 4.72
CA LEU A 8 -24.34 -37.32 3.48
C LEU A 8 -23.26 -36.51 2.71
N LEU A 9 -23.22 -35.19 2.90
CA LEU A 9 -22.14 -34.33 2.39
C LEU A 9 -20.78 -34.53 3.09
N PHE A 10 -20.71 -35.35 4.15
CA PHE A 10 -19.47 -35.62 4.88
C PHE A 10 -18.78 -36.93 4.45
N ILE A 11 -19.47 -37.80 3.70
CA ILE A 11 -18.95 -39.13 3.33
C ILE A 11 -18.50 -39.18 1.86
N GLU A 12 -19.03 -38.34 0.96
CA GLU A 12 -18.56 -38.34 -0.44
C GLU A 12 -17.21 -37.61 -0.63
N CYS A 13 -16.88 -36.61 0.18
CA CYS A 13 -15.61 -35.87 0.04
C CYS A 13 -14.37 -36.63 0.54
N SER A 14 -14.54 -37.75 1.24
CA SER A 14 -13.42 -38.58 1.74
C SER A 14 -13.14 -39.82 0.90
N LEU A 15 -13.93 -40.09 -0.16
CA LEU A 15 -13.77 -41.28 -1.00
C LEU A 15 -13.68 -41.01 -2.51
N SER A 16 -13.93 -39.79 -2.98
CA SER A 16 -13.95 -39.52 -4.41
C SER A 16 -12.57 -39.05 -4.90
N GLY A 17 -11.78 -39.98 -5.43
CA GLY A 17 -10.56 -39.70 -6.20
C GLY A 17 -10.85 -38.97 -7.52
N TYR A 18 -11.50 -37.81 -7.48
CA TYR A 18 -11.81 -36.99 -8.65
C TYR A 18 -10.65 -36.03 -8.95
N ALA A 19 -9.65 -36.60 -9.61
CA ALA A 19 -8.68 -35.85 -10.40
C ALA A 19 -9.22 -35.42 -11.78
N GLY A 20 -10.53 -35.55 -12.03
CA GLY A 20 -11.18 -35.16 -13.28
C GLY A 20 -12.37 -34.24 -13.00
N GLU A 21 -12.37 -33.05 -13.60
CA GLU A 21 -13.52 -32.11 -13.68
C GLU A 21 -13.74 -31.16 -12.49
N ILE A 22 -12.69 -30.41 -12.13
CA ILE A 22 -12.82 -29.17 -11.35
C ILE A 22 -13.40 -28.08 -12.28
N ARG A 23 -14.73 -27.87 -12.29
CA ARG A 23 -15.36 -26.89 -13.21
C ARG A 23 -16.52 -26.03 -12.67
N ASN A 24 -16.94 -26.10 -11.40
CA ASN A 24 -18.16 -25.39 -10.97
C ASN A 24 -18.04 -24.63 -9.62
N ILE A 25 -18.79 -23.53 -9.49
CA ILE A 25 -18.99 -22.64 -8.34
C ILE A 25 -19.40 -23.41 -7.07
N ASP A 26 -20.14 -24.50 -7.20
CA ASP A 26 -20.56 -25.37 -6.07
C ASP A 26 -19.36 -25.87 -5.24
N HIS A 27 -18.26 -26.21 -5.90
CA HIS A 27 -17.03 -26.67 -5.23
C HIS A 27 -16.38 -25.54 -4.43
N ILE A 28 -16.40 -24.30 -4.93
CA ILE A 28 -15.87 -23.14 -4.21
C ILE A 28 -16.63 -22.97 -2.89
N GLN A 29 -17.96 -23.08 -2.93
CA GLN A 29 -18.80 -22.96 -1.73
C GLN A 29 -18.55 -24.10 -0.73
N GLU A 30 -18.31 -25.32 -1.21
CA GLU A 30 -18.01 -26.48 -0.38
C GLU A 30 -16.68 -26.34 0.37
N TYR A 31 -15.62 -25.96 -0.34
CA TYR A 31 -14.32 -25.68 0.28
C TYR A 31 -14.36 -24.49 1.26
N GLN A 32 -15.18 -23.47 0.98
CA GLN A 32 -15.44 -22.38 1.94
C GLN A 32 -16.10 -22.92 3.23
N LYS A 33 -17.14 -23.75 3.12
CA LYS A 33 -17.81 -24.38 4.27
C LYS A 33 -16.82 -25.22 5.10
N LEU A 34 -16.00 -26.04 4.44
CA LEU A 34 -14.98 -26.87 5.08
C LEU A 34 -13.93 -26.04 5.83
N ARG A 35 -13.44 -24.95 5.22
CA ARG A 35 -12.51 -24.02 5.88
C ARG A 35 -13.12 -23.46 7.16
N TYR A 36 -14.36 -22.97 7.11
CA TYR A 36 -15.05 -22.43 8.29
C TYR A 36 -15.27 -23.49 9.37
N GLN A 37 -15.58 -24.73 8.99
CA GLN A 37 -15.72 -25.84 9.92
C GLN A 37 -14.41 -26.15 10.63
N TYR A 38 -13.30 -26.29 9.90
CA TYR A 38 -11.98 -26.56 10.50
C TYR A 38 -11.53 -25.43 11.42
N ALA A 39 -11.76 -24.17 11.03
CA ALA A 39 -11.46 -23.01 11.87
C ALA A 39 -12.26 -23.03 13.18
N ARG A 40 -13.57 -23.33 13.12
CA ARG A 40 -14.43 -23.46 14.32
C ARG A 40 -14.05 -24.62 15.23
N GLN A 41 -13.45 -25.67 14.68
CA GLN A 41 -12.95 -26.82 15.43
C GLN A 41 -11.53 -26.61 15.99
N GLY A 42 -10.93 -25.43 15.81
CA GLY A 42 -9.55 -25.14 16.23
C GLY A 42 -8.47 -25.83 15.39
N ASN A 43 -8.84 -26.49 14.29
CA ASN A 43 -7.90 -27.15 13.38
C ASN A 43 -7.38 -26.17 12.33
N LEU A 44 -6.51 -25.25 12.78
CA LEU A 44 -6.00 -24.15 11.97
C LEU A 44 -5.14 -24.64 10.78
N GLU A 45 -4.42 -25.76 10.94
CA GLU A 45 -3.59 -26.34 9.89
C GLU A 45 -4.46 -26.85 8.72
N LYS A 46 -5.51 -27.64 9.01
CA LYS A 46 -6.44 -28.10 7.96
C LYS A 46 -7.23 -26.93 7.36
N ALA A 47 -7.58 -25.93 8.16
CA ALA A 47 -8.24 -24.72 7.64
C ALA A 47 -7.32 -23.99 6.63
N ALA A 48 -6.03 -23.87 6.93
CA ALA A 48 -5.04 -23.27 6.04
C ALA A 48 -4.80 -24.10 4.77
N GLU A 49 -4.69 -25.43 4.89
CA GLU A 49 -4.56 -26.33 3.74
C GLU A 49 -5.77 -26.25 2.79
N THR A 50 -6.98 -26.24 3.38
CA THR A 50 -8.25 -26.12 2.65
C THR A 50 -8.34 -24.77 1.94
N ASP A 51 -7.94 -23.69 2.61
CA ASP A 51 -7.90 -22.35 2.01
C ASP A 51 -6.88 -22.28 0.87
N ALA A 52 -5.70 -22.88 1.01
CA ALA A 52 -4.70 -22.96 -0.07
C ALA A 52 -5.21 -23.72 -1.30
N LYS A 53 -5.95 -24.83 -1.10
CA LYS A 53 -6.60 -25.58 -2.19
C LYS A 53 -7.67 -24.73 -2.88
N LEU A 54 -8.50 -24.05 -2.09
CA LEU A 54 -9.56 -23.17 -2.61
C LEU A 54 -8.99 -22.04 -3.48
N ARG A 55 -7.92 -21.38 -3.04
CA ARG A 55 -7.22 -20.33 -3.81
C ARG A 55 -6.75 -20.83 -5.17
N ARG A 56 -6.17 -22.04 -5.24
CA ARG A 56 -5.72 -22.66 -6.49
C ARG A 56 -6.88 -23.01 -7.43
N ILE A 57 -7.99 -23.49 -6.88
CA ILE A 57 -9.19 -23.83 -7.66
C ILE A 57 -9.78 -22.56 -8.27
N ILE A 58 -9.98 -21.51 -7.48
CA ILE A 58 -10.58 -20.26 -7.92
C ILE A 58 -9.85 -19.67 -9.13
N LEU A 59 -8.51 -19.60 -9.08
CA LEU A 59 -7.71 -19.07 -10.19
C LEU A 59 -7.92 -19.85 -11.50
N ARG A 60 -8.24 -21.14 -11.43
CA ARG A 60 -8.49 -22.00 -12.60
C ARG A 60 -9.91 -21.90 -13.11
N THR A 61 -10.87 -21.57 -12.25
CA THR A 61 -12.32 -21.55 -12.55
C THR A 61 -12.84 -20.16 -12.92
N ILE A 62 -11.99 -19.13 -12.96
CA ILE A 62 -12.37 -17.77 -13.39
C ILE A 62 -13.08 -17.73 -14.76
N PRO A 63 -12.62 -18.43 -15.82
CA PRO A 63 -13.31 -18.41 -17.11
C PRO A 63 -14.75 -18.92 -17.02
N GLU A 64 -14.96 -20.00 -16.27
CA GLU A 64 -16.28 -20.61 -16.05
C GLU A 64 -17.17 -19.68 -15.22
N ILE A 65 -16.64 -19.09 -14.16
CA ILE A 65 -17.35 -18.07 -13.36
C ILE A 65 -17.89 -16.97 -14.28
N ILE A 66 -17.04 -16.40 -15.14
CA ILE A 66 -17.44 -15.31 -16.07
C ILE A 66 -18.54 -15.77 -17.03
N LYS A 67 -18.46 -17.02 -17.51
CA LYS A 67 -19.46 -17.58 -18.42
C LYS A 67 -20.81 -17.78 -17.74
N GLU A 68 -20.81 -18.09 -16.44
CA GLU A 68 -21.99 -18.43 -15.65
C GLU A 68 -22.55 -17.25 -14.83
N LEU A 69 -21.96 -16.05 -14.93
CA LEU A 69 -22.37 -14.85 -14.19
C LEU A 69 -23.86 -14.51 -14.35
N GLU A 70 -24.46 -14.78 -15.51
CA GLU A 70 -25.89 -14.49 -15.75
C GLU A 70 -26.82 -15.53 -15.09
N SER A 71 -26.27 -16.70 -14.70
CA SER A 71 -27.01 -17.80 -14.08
C SER A 71 -26.83 -17.88 -12.55
N ILE A 72 -25.89 -17.15 -11.98
CA ILE A 72 -25.73 -17.08 -10.51
C ILE A 72 -26.77 -16.14 -9.92
N SER A 73 -27.25 -16.44 -8.71
CA SER A 73 -28.12 -15.53 -7.99
C SER A 73 -27.33 -14.31 -7.48
N HIS A 74 -28.03 -13.19 -7.29
CA HIS A 74 -27.41 -11.98 -6.74
C HIS A 74 -26.72 -12.19 -5.38
N ASN A 75 -27.28 -13.06 -4.52
CA ASN A 75 -26.67 -13.39 -3.22
C ASN A 75 -25.37 -14.19 -3.37
N GLU A 76 -25.29 -15.07 -4.38
CA GLU A 76 -24.08 -15.83 -4.69
C GLU A 76 -23.02 -14.92 -5.29
N GLU A 77 -23.40 -13.98 -6.14
CA GLU A 77 -22.51 -12.96 -6.70
C GLU A 77 -21.89 -12.11 -5.58
N ILE A 78 -22.70 -11.58 -4.65
CA ILE A 78 -22.21 -10.81 -3.49
C ILE A 78 -21.21 -11.63 -2.66
N SER A 79 -21.54 -12.89 -2.39
CA SER A 79 -20.69 -13.79 -1.60
C SER A 79 -19.36 -14.08 -2.31
N LEU A 80 -19.41 -14.29 -3.62
CA LEU A 80 -18.24 -14.51 -4.46
C LEU A 80 -17.35 -13.27 -4.49
N VAL A 81 -17.92 -12.09 -4.76
CA VAL A 81 -17.19 -10.81 -4.75
C VAL A 81 -16.53 -10.60 -3.39
N SER A 82 -17.26 -10.78 -2.29
CA SER A 82 -16.72 -10.65 -0.92
C SER A 82 -15.54 -11.60 -0.67
N TYR A 83 -15.60 -12.82 -1.17
CA TYR A 83 -14.52 -13.79 -1.04
C TYR A 83 -13.31 -13.43 -1.91
N LEU A 84 -13.52 -13.14 -3.20
CA LEU A 84 -12.45 -12.79 -4.15
C LEU A 84 -11.66 -11.58 -3.65
N ARG A 85 -12.38 -10.60 -3.11
CA ARG A 85 -11.81 -9.41 -2.47
C ARG A 85 -10.92 -9.72 -1.26
N LYS A 86 -11.08 -10.86 -0.58
CA LYS A 86 -10.29 -11.28 0.60
C LYS A 86 -9.14 -12.24 0.31
N LEU A 87 -8.92 -12.62 -0.95
CA LEU A 87 -7.76 -13.45 -1.37
C LEU A 87 -6.44 -12.75 -1.06
N PRO A 88 -5.36 -13.38 -0.58
CA PRO A 88 -4.06 -12.69 -0.40
C PRO A 88 -3.61 -11.88 -1.63
N ASP A 89 -2.84 -10.82 -1.44
CA ASP A 89 -2.57 -9.82 -2.50
C ASP A 89 -2.03 -10.42 -3.81
N GLU A 90 -1.11 -11.37 -3.73
CA GLU A 90 -0.58 -12.06 -4.92
C GLU A 90 -1.65 -12.89 -5.65
N ASP A 91 -2.48 -13.61 -4.90
CA ASP A 91 -3.55 -14.42 -5.46
C ASP A 91 -4.68 -13.54 -6.00
N TYR A 92 -4.98 -12.43 -5.32
CA TYR A 92 -5.90 -11.41 -5.79
C TYR A 92 -5.43 -10.79 -7.11
N LEU A 93 -4.15 -10.41 -7.23
CA LEU A 93 -3.63 -9.85 -8.47
C LEU A 93 -3.74 -10.85 -9.62
N LYS A 94 -3.32 -12.11 -9.40
CA LYS A 94 -3.46 -13.19 -10.40
C LYS A 94 -4.92 -13.39 -10.79
N MET A 95 -5.83 -13.36 -9.81
CA MET A 95 -7.26 -13.51 -10.02
C MET A 95 -7.83 -12.35 -10.86
N VAL A 96 -7.51 -11.10 -10.50
CA VAL A 96 -7.93 -9.91 -11.25
C VAL A 96 -7.39 -9.93 -12.68
N MET A 97 -6.13 -10.33 -12.88
CA MET A 97 -5.57 -10.49 -14.23
C MET A 97 -6.35 -11.51 -15.06
N GLN A 98 -6.76 -12.64 -14.47
CA GLN A 98 -7.63 -13.61 -15.16
C GLN A 98 -9.00 -13.02 -15.45
N LEU A 99 -9.61 -12.31 -14.49
CA LEU A 99 -10.90 -11.66 -14.70
C LEU A 99 -10.84 -10.68 -15.86
N VAL A 100 -9.86 -9.78 -15.86
CA VAL A 100 -9.68 -8.80 -16.93
C VAL A 100 -9.37 -9.47 -18.25
N ARG A 101 -8.64 -10.58 -18.28
CA ARG A 101 -8.34 -11.32 -19.50
C ARG A 101 -9.60 -11.86 -20.16
N HIS A 102 -10.46 -12.52 -19.40
CA HIS A 102 -11.62 -13.27 -19.92
C HIS A 102 -12.91 -12.44 -20.01
N ALA A 103 -13.08 -11.40 -19.19
CA ALA A 103 -14.28 -10.58 -19.19
C ALA A 103 -14.44 -9.79 -20.50
N ASN A 104 -15.66 -9.78 -21.01
CA ASN A 104 -16.12 -8.93 -22.10
C ASN A 104 -16.79 -7.67 -21.51
N LEU A 105 -16.06 -6.55 -21.47
CA LEU A 105 -16.56 -5.31 -20.86
C LEU A 105 -17.69 -4.61 -21.66
N ARG A 106 -18.07 -5.16 -22.81
CA ARG A 106 -19.29 -4.76 -23.53
C ARG A 106 -20.54 -5.44 -22.96
N ASN A 107 -20.40 -6.57 -22.27
CA ASN A 107 -21.49 -7.20 -21.54
C ASN A 107 -21.69 -6.45 -20.20
N PRO A 108 -22.87 -5.87 -19.91
CA PRO A 108 -23.09 -5.09 -18.70
C PRO A 108 -22.90 -5.88 -17.41
N ALA A 109 -23.34 -7.15 -17.34
CA ALA A 109 -23.20 -7.99 -16.16
C ALA A 109 -21.73 -8.32 -15.88
N GLN A 110 -20.97 -8.71 -16.90
CA GLN A 110 -19.53 -8.98 -16.73
C GLN A 110 -18.74 -7.73 -16.37
N ARG A 111 -19.10 -6.57 -16.94
CA ARG A 111 -18.50 -5.28 -16.59
C ARG A 111 -18.80 -4.93 -15.13
N GLN A 112 -20.06 -5.01 -14.72
CA GLN A 112 -20.47 -4.70 -13.35
C GLN A 112 -19.77 -5.62 -12.35
N PHE A 113 -19.74 -6.93 -12.60
CA PHE A 113 -19.02 -7.88 -11.75
C PHE A 113 -17.54 -7.52 -11.61
N LEU A 114 -16.87 -7.17 -12.72
CA LEU A 114 -15.47 -6.75 -12.69
C LEU A 114 -15.29 -5.44 -11.90
N GLU A 115 -16.15 -4.46 -12.10
CA GLU A 115 -16.12 -3.18 -11.39
C GLU A 115 -16.34 -3.41 -9.88
N SER A 116 -17.26 -4.31 -9.51
CA SER A 116 -17.46 -4.76 -8.14
C SER A 116 -16.30 -5.58 -7.60
N VAL A 117 -15.41 -6.17 -8.39
CA VAL A 117 -14.20 -6.81 -7.84
C VAL A 117 -13.05 -5.82 -7.68
N ILE A 118 -12.89 -4.87 -8.61
CA ILE A 118 -11.68 -4.03 -8.73
C ILE A 118 -11.85 -2.64 -8.14
N PHE A 119 -12.99 -1.97 -8.38
CA PHE A 119 -13.14 -0.53 -8.16
C PHE A 119 -14.12 -0.15 -7.05
N GLU A 120 -15.02 -1.05 -6.68
CA GLU A 120 -15.91 -0.78 -5.56
C GLU A 120 -15.10 -0.60 -4.28
N PRO A 121 -15.32 0.50 -3.54
CA PRO A 121 -14.57 0.81 -2.33
C PRO A 121 -14.71 -0.36 -1.36
N PHE A 122 -13.57 -0.90 -0.98
CA PHE A 122 -13.46 -1.72 0.20
C PHE A 122 -13.76 -0.81 1.39
N GLU A 123 -14.54 -1.29 2.34
CA GLU A 123 -14.48 -0.77 3.71
C GLU A 123 -13.11 -1.10 4.38
N GLY A 124 -12.01 -1.27 3.62
CA GLY A 124 -10.72 -1.83 4.05
C GLY A 124 -9.52 -1.62 3.10
N GLU A 125 -8.38 -2.24 3.43
CA GLU A 125 -6.98 -1.94 3.00
C GLU A 125 -6.62 -2.08 1.50
N ARG A 126 -7.57 -2.41 0.60
CA ARG A 126 -7.28 -2.85 -0.77
C ARG A 126 -7.59 -1.89 -1.91
N ASP A 127 -8.36 -0.84 -1.65
CA ASP A 127 -8.55 0.27 -2.61
C ASP A 127 -7.23 0.87 -3.10
N ASN A 128 -6.19 0.61 -2.33
CA ASN A 128 -4.86 1.11 -2.55
C ASN A 128 -3.90 0.07 -3.11
N LEU A 129 -4.27 -1.20 -3.33
CA LEU A 129 -3.31 -2.22 -3.79
C LEU A 129 -2.70 -1.82 -5.13
N LEU A 130 -3.54 -1.46 -6.11
CA LEU A 130 -3.04 -1.03 -7.43
C LEU A 130 -2.29 0.31 -7.34
N ALA A 131 -2.72 1.21 -6.46
CA ALA A 131 -2.06 2.50 -6.24
C ALA A 131 -0.68 2.33 -5.58
N MET A 132 -0.57 1.49 -4.56
CA MET A 132 0.66 1.19 -3.83
C MET A 132 1.66 0.41 -4.66
N ASN A 133 1.16 -0.43 -5.55
CA ASN A 133 1.96 -1.27 -6.44
C ASN A 133 1.95 -0.75 -7.87
N TRP A 134 1.73 0.56 -8.07
CA TRP A 134 1.64 1.19 -9.39
C TRP A 134 2.91 1.04 -10.25
N ARG A 135 4.02 0.67 -9.61
CA ARG A 135 5.33 0.40 -10.21
C ARG A 135 5.53 -1.07 -10.53
N ASP A 136 4.70 -1.98 -10.03
CA ASP A 136 4.75 -3.39 -10.40
C ASP A 136 4.25 -3.59 -11.84
N GLN A 137 4.99 -4.38 -12.61
CA GLN A 137 4.76 -4.62 -14.03
C GLN A 137 3.40 -5.30 -14.26
N HIS A 138 3.00 -6.24 -13.41
CA HIS A 138 1.71 -6.91 -13.54
C HIS A 138 0.56 -5.93 -13.25
N VAL A 139 0.70 -5.06 -12.25
CA VAL A 139 -0.27 -3.98 -11.97
C VAL A 139 -0.36 -3.02 -13.14
N ARG A 140 0.77 -2.61 -13.72
CA ARG A 140 0.77 -1.71 -14.88
C ARG A 140 0.14 -2.36 -16.10
N ASP A 141 0.50 -3.60 -16.41
CA ASP A 141 -0.07 -4.35 -17.54
C ASP A 141 -1.58 -4.55 -17.37
N LEU A 142 -2.02 -4.83 -16.15
CA LEU A 142 -3.43 -4.87 -15.78
C LEU A 142 -4.11 -3.52 -16.04
N CYS A 143 -3.56 -2.42 -15.52
CA CYS A 143 -4.08 -1.07 -15.73
C CYS A 143 -4.14 -0.68 -17.21
N PHE A 144 -3.10 -0.98 -18.00
CA PHE A 144 -3.11 -0.75 -19.45
C PHE A 144 -4.18 -1.59 -20.16
N THR A 145 -4.36 -2.84 -19.75
CA THR A 145 -5.39 -3.72 -20.32
C THR A 145 -6.79 -3.21 -19.99
N LEU A 146 -7.03 -2.82 -18.74
CA LEU A 146 -8.28 -2.21 -18.30
C LEU A 146 -8.58 -0.92 -19.08
N LYS A 147 -7.58 -0.02 -19.20
CA LYS A 147 -7.71 1.24 -19.95
C LYS A 147 -8.14 1.02 -21.40
N LYS A 148 -7.60 -0.01 -22.05
CA LYS A 148 -7.94 -0.40 -23.43
C LYS A 148 -9.32 -1.03 -23.56
N LYS A 149 -9.78 -1.79 -22.55
CA LYS A 149 -11.06 -2.51 -22.59
C LYS A 149 -12.25 -1.65 -22.15
N LEU A 150 -12.05 -0.71 -21.23
CA LEU A 150 -13.09 0.21 -20.75
C LEU A 150 -13.40 1.28 -21.79
N SER A 151 -14.64 1.78 -21.81
CA SER A 151 -15.00 2.94 -22.65
C SER A 151 -14.22 4.18 -22.20
N SER A 152 -13.98 5.12 -23.12
CA SER A 152 -13.34 6.41 -22.81
C SER A 152 -14.15 7.27 -21.83
N GLU A 153 -15.46 7.02 -21.75
CA GLU A 153 -16.40 7.72 -20.88
C GLU A 153 -16.55 7.07 -19.49
N SER A 154 -15.94 5.90 -19.26
CA SER A 154 -16.01 5.22 -17.97
C SER A 154 -15.40 6.10 -16.87
N PRO A 155 -16.06 6.28 -15.71
CA PRO A 155 -15.51 7.05 -14.60
C PRO A 155 -14.19 6.48 -14.07
N HIS A 156 -13.92 5.19 -14.32
CA HIS A 156 -12.70 4.50 -13.91
C HIS A 156 -11.48 4.85 -14.77
N GLN A 157 -11.64 5.45 -15.95
CA GLN A 157 -10.53 5.87 -16.83
C GLN A 157 -9.58 6.85 -16.12
N LYS A 158 -10.14 7.78 -15.34
CA LYS A 158 -9.38 8.75 -14.56
C LYS A 158 -8.58 8.05 -13.46
N THR A 159 -9.24 7.18 -12.68
CA THR A 159 -8.59 6.41 -11.60
C THR A 159 -7.43 5.57 -12.14
N ILE A 160 -7.62 4.84 -13.23
CA ILE A 160 -6.57 4.01 -13.84
C ILE A 160 -5.39 4.87 -14.32
N SER A 161 -5.67 6.04 -14.92
CA SER A 161 -4.61 6.95 -15.35
C SER A 161 -3.83 7.51 -14.16
N SER A 162 -4.53 7.96 -13.11
CA SER A 162 -3.87 8.41 -11.86
C SER A 162 -3.09 7.32 -11.15
N ILE A 163 -3.46 6.03 -11.28
CA ILE A 163 -2.61 4.91 -10.83
C ILE A 163 -1.36 4.81 -11.70
N LEU A 164 -1.50 4.76 -13.03
CA LEU A 164 -0.38 4.62 -13.97
C LEU A 164 0.64 5.76 -13.85
N ASP A 165 0.18 6.97 -13.52
CA ASP A 165 0.96 8.19 -13.35
C ASP A 165 1.45 8.38 -11.91
N GLY A 166 1.15 7.45 -11.00
CA GLY A 166 1.55 7.50 -9.59
C GLY A 166 0.87 8.59 -8.76
N GLU A 167 -0.09 9.33 -9.32
CA GLU A 167 -0.82 10.41 -8.65
C GLU A 167 -1.65 9.91 -7.46
N LEU A 168 -2.30 8.75 -7.61
CA LEU A 168 -3.12 8.18 -6.54
C LEU A 168 -2.24 7.83 -5.33
N TYR A 169 -1.06 7.26 -5.58
CA TYR A 169 -0.04 7.02 -4.56
C TYR A 169 0.42 8.32 -3.87
N LYS A 170 0.73 9.38 -4.64
CA LYS A 170 1.11 10.68 -4.07
C LYS A 170 0.05 11.24 -3.13
N ASN A 171 -1.21 11.20 -3.55
CA ASN A 171 -2.32 11.73 -2.74
C ASN A 171 -2.47 10.93 -1.45
N MET A 172 -2.29 9.62 -1.50
CA MET A 172 -2.27 8.79 -0.30
C MET A 172 -1.13 9.18 0.64
N ILE A 173 0.08 9.39 0.10
CA ILE A 173 1.25 9.76 0.90
C ILE A 173 1.05 11.12 1.54
N TYR A 174 0.61 12.10 0.75
CA TYR A 174 0.26 13.41 1.24
C TYR A 174 -0.78 13.35 2.37
N ASN A 175 -1.83 12.55 2.21
CA ASN A 175 -2.87 12.39 3.25
C ASN A 175 -2.33 11.71 4.51
N ALA A 176 -1.47 10.69 4.37
CA ALA A 176 -0.84 10.05 5.51
C ALA A 176 0.05 11.03 6.29
N PHE A 177 0.82 11.87 5.60
CA PHE A 177 1.66 12.90 6.22
C PHE A 177 0.88 14.06 6.83
N THR A 178 -0.22 14.47 6.17
CA THR A 178 -0.95 15.70 6.54
C THR A 178 -2.04 15.44 7.58
N HIS A 179 -2.73 14.30 7.48
CA HIS A 179 -3.92 13.98 8.28
C HIS A 179 -3.70 12.81 9.25
N GLY A 180 -2.54 12.15 9.20
CA GLY A 180 -2.26 10.98 10.04
C GLY A 180 -3.10 9.75 9.69
N GLU A 181 -3.77 9.75 8.53
CA GLU A 181 -4.54 8.63 8.02
C GLU A 181 -3.61 7.56 7.44
N LEU A 182 -2.93 6.84 8.32
CA LEU A 182 -2.10 5.69 8.00
C LEU A 182 -3.00 4.52 7.59
N ARG A 183 -3.27 4.38 6.29
CA ARG A 183 -3.70 3.11 5.73
C ARG A 183 -2.46 2.25 5.54
N ILE A 184 -2.44 1.05 6.11
CA ILE A 184 -1.36 0.06 5.97
C ILE A 184 -1.24 -0.30 4.47
N PRO A 185 -0.16 0.08 3.78
CA PRO A 185 0.04 -0.31 2.39
C PRO A 185 0.27 -1.80 2.22
N ASN A 186 -0.60 -2.43 1.43
CA ASN A 186 -0.39 -3.75 0.87
C ASN A 186 0.63 -3.69 -0.27
N HIS A 187 1.70 -4.47 -0.19
CA HIS A 187 2.80 -4.44 -1.16
C HIS A 187 3.13 -5.85 -1.66
N LEU A 188 3.12 -6.00 -2.98
CA LEU A 188 3.44 -7.25 -3.69
C LEU A 188 4.96 -7.48 -3.67
N GLY A 189 5.42 -8.73 -3.76
CA GLY A 189 6.86 -8.99 -3.94
C GLY A 189 7.43 -8.21 -5.14
N ARG A 190 8.68 -7.75 -5.07
CA ARG A 190 9.28 -6.80 -6.05
C ARG A 190 9.73 -7.40 -7.37
N GLY A 191 9.44 -8.68 -7.61
CA GLY A 191 9.86 -9.45 -8.79
C GLY A 191 9.31 -8.97 -10.14
N GLY A 192 8.82 -7.73 -10.23
CA GLY A 192 8.23 -7.14 -11.41
C GLY A 192 8.35 -5.62 -11.49
N TYR A 193 9.26 -4.93 -10.80
CA TYR A 193 9.35 -3.46 -10.94
C TYR A 193 9.47 -3.00 -12.41
N ALA A 194 8.62 -2.06 -12.81
CA ALA A 194 8.41 -1.68 -14.19
C ALA A 194 9.56 -0.84 -14.78
N PRO A 195 9.78 -0.92 -16.10
CA PRO A 195 10.86 -0.25 -16.81
C PRO A 195 10.80 1.29 -16.86
N GLN A 196 9.89 1.96 -16.15
CA GLN A 196 9.98 3.40 -15.95
C GLN A 196 11.24 3.82 -15.18
N PHE A 197 11.85 2.88 -14.43
CA PHE A 197 13.20 2.99 -13.87
C PHE A 197 14.29 2.36 -14.74
N LYS A 198 14.08 2.25 -16.07
CA LYS A 198 15.11 1.78 -17.00
C LYS A 198 16.42 2.58 -16.89
N LYS A 199 16.34 3.81 -16.39
CA LYS A 199 17.51 4.50 -15.84
C LYS A 199 17.63 4.09 -14.39
N TRP A 200 18.48 3.10 -14.15
CA TRP A 200 18.90 2.83 -12.80
C TRP A 200 19.77 3.98 -12.29
N GLY A 201 19.67 4.23 -10.99
CA GLY A 201 20.33 5.34 -10.34
C GLY A 201 21.79 5.10 -10.01
N GLU A 202 22.33 6.05 -9.27
CA GLU A 202 23.61 5.94 -8.58
C GLU A 202 23.69 4.67 -7.72
N ASN A 203 24.91 4.17 -7.48
CA ASN A 203 25.08 2.98 -6.64
C ASN A 203 24.74 3.26 -5.16
N GLU A 204 24.55 2.20 -4.38
CA GLU A 204 24.19 2.27 -2.96
C GLU A 204 25.02 3.31 -2.17
N GLN A 205 26.35 3.34 -2.36
CA GLN A 205 27.23 4.22 -1.60
C GLN A 205 26.97 5.70 -1.88
N GLN A 206 26.71 6.05 -3.14
CA GLN A 206 26.39 7.41 -3.55
C GLN A 206 25.05 7.86 -2.95
N GLN A 207 24.05 6.98 -2.97
CA GLN A 207 22.74 7.29 -2.39
C GLN A 207 22.79 7.42 -0.87
N ILE A 208 23.51 6.53 -0.19
CA ILE A 208 23.78 6.65 1.26
C ILE A 208 24.46 7.98 1.58
N LYS A 209 25.43 8.40 0.76
CA LYS A 209 26.11 9.70 0.91
C LYS A 209 25.13 10.85 0.76
N ALA A 210 24.27 10.84 -0.25
CA ALA A 210 23.26 11.87 -0.46
C ALA A 210 22.28 11.97 0.73
N VAL A 211 21.84 10.84 1.29
CA VAL A 211 21.00 10.80 2.49
C VAL A 211 21.73 11.39 3.72
N LYS A 212 23.03 11.11 3.89
CA LYS A 212 23.85 11.71 4.95
C LYS A 212 23.98 13.23 4.78
N GLU A 213 24.22 13.70 3.57
CA GLU A 213 24.31 15.14 3.27
C GLU A 213 22.98 15.86 3.52
N LEU A 214 21.85 15.23 3.15
CA LEU A 214 20.52 15.72 3.52
C LEU A 214 20.38 15.87 5.03
N ARG A 215 20.74 14.83 5.79
CA ARG A 215 20.63 14.88 7.25
C ARG A 215 21.47 15.99 7.86
N GLN A 216 22.72 16.14 7.41
CA GLN A 216 23.62 17.19 7.88
C GLN A 216 23.08 18.59 7.56
N ALA A 217 22.59 18.82 6.33
CA ALA A 217 22.00 20.10 5.95
C ALA A 217 20.73 20.41 6.75
N TRP A 218 19.91 19.39 7.01
CA TRP A 218 18.69 19.54 7.81
C TRP A 218 18.99 19.84 9.28
N ASP A 219 19.95 19.15 9.90
CA ASP A 219 20.39 19.43 11.27
C ASP A 219 20.97 20.84 11.41
N ALA A 220 21.75 21.29 10.43
CA ALA A 220 22.26 22.66 10.38
C ALA A 220 21.12 23.69 10.26
N ALA A 221 20.14 23.45 9.39
CA ALA A 221 18.97 24.32 9.24
C ALA A 221 18.13 24.39 10.52
N CYS A 222 17.94 23.27 11.20
CA CYS A 222 17.28 23.21 12.50
C CYS A 222 18.04 24.04 13.54
N THR A 223 19.36 23.90 13.62
CA THR A 223 20.21 24.65 14.56
C THR A 223 20.08 26.15 14.34
N VAL A 224 20.16 26.61 13.09
CA VAL A 224 20.01 28.03 12.73
C VAL A 224 18.64 28.58 13.16
N LEU A 225 17.56 27.83 12.96
CA LEU A 225 16.22 28.24 13.37
C LEU A 225 16.06 28.28 14.90
N LEU A 226 16.69 27.35 15.62
CA LEU A 226 16.66 27.34 17.09
C LEU A 226 17.41 28.54 17.69
N GLU A 227 18.49 28.97 17.03
CA GLU A 227 19.29 30.14 17.43
C GLU A 227 18.65 31.48 17.06
N MET A 228 17.59 31.47 16.24
CA MET A 228 16.89 32.66 15.77
C MET A 228 16.39 33.51 16.96
N LYS A 229 16.76 34.79 16.98
CA LYS A 229 16.35 35.76 18.02
C LYS A 229 15.25 36.70 17.55
N GLY A 230 15.23 37.04 16.27
CA GLY A 230 14.30 38.02 15.71
C GLY A 230 14.24 38.02 14.19
N THR A 231 13.54 39.01 13.62
CA THR A 231 13.33 39.19 12.18
C THR A 231 14.63 39.34 11.37
N GLU A 232 15.69 39.84 12.01
CA GLU A 232 17.02 40.02 11.43
C GLU A 232 17.68 38.71 10.99
N ASP A 233 17.31 37.58 11.62
CA ASP A 233 17.86 36.26 11.34
C ASP A 233 17.13 35.55 10.18
N ILE A 234 16.01 36.07 9.69
CA ILE A 234 15.15 35.42 8.69
C ILE A 234 15.94 35.01 7.44
N ALA A 235 16.78 35.91 6.91
CA ALA A 235 17.55 35.63 5.69
C ALA A 235 18.50 34.43 5.89
N ARG A 236 19.17 34.37 7.04
CA ARG A 236 20.07 33.27 7.42
C ARG A 236 19.30 31.96 7.59
N VAL A 237 18.13 32.02 8.23
CA VAL A 237 17.25 30.85 8.42
C VAL A 237 16.78 30.33 7.06
N ASN A 238 16.25 31.20 6.19
CA ASN A 238 15.80 30.82 4.86
C ASN A 238 16.93 30.20 4.04
N GLN A 239 18.13 30.80 4.03
CA GLN A 239 19.26 30.25 3.30
C GLN A 239 19.64 28.83 3.77
N ALA A 240 19.62 28.59 5.09
CA ALA A 240 19.93 27.27 5.64
C ALA A 240 18.87 26.23 5.25
N TRP A 241 17.59 26.59 5.31
CA TRP A 241 16.48 25.71 4.92
C TRP A 241 16.38 25.51 3.40
N GLU A 242 16.72 26.49 2.59
CA GLU A 242 16.83 26.35 1.12
C GLU A 242 17.92 25.36 0.74
N ASN A 243 19.08 25.39 1.42
CA ASN A 243 20.12 24.37 1.23
C ASN A 243 19.61 22.97 1.62
N ALA A 244 18.92 22.84 2.76
CA ALA A 244 18.30 21.58 3.14
C ALA A 244 17.26 21.10 2.10
N ALA A 245 16.44 22.02 1.56
CA ALA A 245 15.46 21.73 0.53
C ALA A 245 16.11 21.25 -0.78
N GLN A 246 17.23 21.85 -1.19
CA GLN A 246 18.00 21.39 -2.34
C GLN A 246 18.53 19.96 -2.15
N LYS A 247 19.04 19.64 -0.96
CA LYS A 247 19.47 18.28 -0.62
C LYS A 247 18.29 17.30 -0.57
N ALA A 248 17.15 17.72 -0.04
CA ALA A 248 15.93 16.92 -0.01
C ALA A 248 15.48 16.60 -1.43
N LYS A 249 15.40 17.61 -2.29
CA LYS A 249 15.08 17.45 -3.72
C LYS A 249 16.00 16.47 -4.44
N ALA A 250 17.31 16.52 -4.16
CA ALA A 250 18.27 15.57 -4.73
C ALA A 250 17.98 14.13 -4.28
N VAL A 251 17.81 13.91 -2.97
CA VAL A 251 17.49 12.58 -2.39
C VAL A 251 16.15 12.06 -2.91
N MET A 252 15.11 12.91 -2.92
CA MET A 252 13.76 12.52 -3.31
C MET A 252 13.63 12.16 -4.79
N ARG A 253 14.54 12.64 -5.63
CA ARG A 253 14.59 12.34 -7.08
C ARG A 253 15.57 11.24 -7.44
N MET A 254 16.22 10.62 -6.45
CA MET A 254 17.10 9.48 -6.72
C MET A 254 16.30 8.36 -7.37
N LEU A 255 16.96 7.69 -8.31
CA LEU A 255 16.45 6.48 -8.94
C LEU A 255 16.91 5.28 -8.10
N PRO A 256 16.12 4.19 -8.02
CA PRO A 256 16.52 3.01 -7.27
C PRO A 256 17.84 2.42 -7.80
N PRO A 257 18.69 1.83 -6.93
CA PRO A 257 19.78 0.96 -7.36
C PRO A 257 19.26 -0.24 -8.19
N ASN A 258 20.11 -0.83 -9.03
CA ASN A 258 19.72 -2.01 -9.84
C ASN A 258 19.37 -3.22 -8.97
N GLU A 259 20.08 -3.39 -7.85
CA GLU A 259 19.93 -4.54 -6.96
C GLU A 259 18.85 -4.27 -5.92
N GLU A 260 17.94 -5.23 -5.74
CA GLU A 260 16.85 -5.13 -4.77
C GLU A 260 17.38 -4.99 -3.34
N ASP A 261 18.37 -5.79 -2.95
CA ASP A 261 18.97 -5.71 -1.62
C ASP A 261 19.60 -4.34 -1.36
N ALA A 262 20.19 -3.73 -2.39
CA ALA A 262 20.74 -2.38 -2.30
C ALA A 262 19.61 -1.34 -2.12
N GLN A 263 18.52 -1.43 -2.88
CA GLN A 263 17.34 -0.58 -2.69
C GLN A 263 16.82 -0.66 -1.25
N GLN A 264 16.66 -1.88 -0.73
CA GLN A 264 16.16 -2.11 0.63
C GLN A 264 17.12 -1.53 1.69
N ARG A 265 18.44 -1.70 1.52
CA ARG A 265 19.43 -1.12 2.45
C ARG A 265 19.42 0.41 2.42
N VAL A 266 19.36 1.04 1.23
CA VAL A 266 19.25 2.50 1.12
C VAL A 266 17.92 2.98 1.71
N GLY A 267 16.82 2.30 1.40
CA GLY A 267 15.49 2.56 1.93
C GLY A 267 15.45 2.53 3.45
N LYS A 268 16.02 1.48 4.05
CA LYS A 268 16.16 1.37 5.51
C LYS A 268 17.02 2.48 6.08
N PHE A 269 18.16 2.77 5.47
CA PHE A 269 19.03 3.84 5.93
C PHE A 269 18.32 5.21 5.88
N PHE A 270 17.57 5.48 4.82
CA PHE A 270 16.73 6.68 4.72
C PHE A 270 15.63 6.70 5.78
N TYR A 271 14.98 5.56 6.05
CA TYR A 271 13.97 5.43 7.10
C TYR A 271 14.53 5.82 8.47
N ASP A 272 15.65 5.21 8.85
CA ASP A 272 16.29 5.41 10.15
C ASP A 272 16.85 6.84 10.29
N THR A 273 17.40 7.40 9.22
CA THR A 273 18.17 8.66 9.28
C THR A 273 17.28 9.91 9.14
N ALA A 274 16.28 9.87 8.26
CA ALA A 274 15.52 11.05 7.87
C ALA A 274 14.00 10.85 8.04
N PHE A 275 13.45 9.78 7.46
CA PHE A 275 12.00 9.64 7.34
C PHE A 275 11.31 9.49 8.70
N SER A 276 11.75 8.58 9.58
CA SER A 276 11.08 8.31 10.86
C SER A 276 11.01 9.56 11.73
N GLN A 277 12.10 10.33 11.79
CA GLN A 277 12.18 11.60 12.51
C GLN A 277 11.23 12.67 11.96
N TYR A 278 11.00 12.65 10.65
CA TYR A 278 10.09 13.58 9.98
C TYR A 278 8.63 13.12 9.99
N PHE A 279 8.36 11.82 9.87
CA PHE A 279 7.01 11.25 9.78
C PHE A 279 6.34 11.22 11.16
N PHE A 280 7.07 10.85 12.21
CA PHE A 280 6.51 10.67 13.54
C PHE A 280 6.45 11.96 14.36
N LEU A 281 6.03 13.08 13.78
CA LEU A 281 5.92 14.34 14.54
C LEU A 281 4.91 14.26 15.69
N ALA A 282 3.82 13.55 15.47
CA ALA A 282 2.78 13.35 16.48
C ALA A 282 3.16 12.30 17.54
N PRO A 283 3.74 11.13 17.24
CA PRO A 283 4.17 10.17 18.28
C PRO A 283 5.51 10.51 18.95
N ALA A 284 6.41 11.24 18.27
CA ALA A 284 7.64 11.74 18.89
C ALA A 284 7.35 12.72 20.04
N SER A 285 6.10 13.22 20.18
CA SER A 285 5.59 13.92 21.38
C SER A 285 5.92 13.23 22.72
N ARG A 286 6.37 11.97 22.69
CA ARG A 286 6.85 11.19 23.84
C ARG A 286 8.37 11.17 24.04
N GLU A 287 9.17 11.62 23.07
CA GLU A 287 10.63 11.85 23.21
C GLU A 287 10.92 13.35 23.31
N ALA A 288 10.94 13.87 24.55
CA ALA A 288 11.00 15.30 24.86
C ALA A 288 12.20 16.09 24.29
N ASN A 289 13.15 15.45 23.61
CA ASN A 289 14.47 16.01 23.28
C ASN A 289 14.88 15.96 21.81
N SER A 290 14.04 15.52 20.86
CA SER A 290 14.45 15.53 19.46
C SER A 290 14.66 16.96 18.93
N THR A 291 15.68 17.17 18.10
CA THR A 291 16.01 18.49 17.52
C THR A 291 14.83 19.08 16.75
N TYR A 292 14.07 18.24 16.04
CA TYR A 292 12.94 18.68 15.24
C TYR A 292 11.74 19.12 16.10
N GLN A 293 11.53 18.51 17.26
CA GLN A 293 10.52 19.02 18.20
C GLN A 293 10.84 20.40 18.73
N LYS A 294 12.11 20.65 19.03
CA LYS A 294 12.55 21.99 19.46
C LYS A 294 12.24 23.00 18.35
N VAL A 295 12.44 22.61 17.09
CA VAL A 295 12.08 23.43 15.92
C VAL A 295 10.58 23.72 15.86
N ILE A 296 9.70 22.72 15.99
CA ILE A 296 8.24 22.93 16.00
C ILE A 296 7.83 23.86 17.15
N LYS A 297 8.35 23.63 18.37
CA LYS A 297 8.07 24.48 19.53
C LYS A 297 8.51 25.92 19.28
N LYS A 298 9.71 26.12 18.73
CA LYS A 298 10.23 27.43 18.35
C LYS A 298 9.33 28.10 17.31
N LEU A 299 8.88 27.39 16.28
CA LEU A 299 7.96 27.92 15.26
C LEU A 299 6.61 28.33 15.87
N ALA A 300 6.07 27.54 16.80
CA ALA A 300 4.83 27.86 17.51
C ALA A 300 4.98 29.09 18.43
N GLU A 301 6.13 29.22 19.11
CA GLU A 301 6.47 30.42 19.90
C GLU A 301 6.58 31.66 19.02
N LEU A 302 7.28 31.55 17.89
CA LEU A 302 7.43 32.62 16.91
C LEU A 302 6.07 33.05 16.33
N TYR A 303 5.17 32.11 16.05
CA TYR A 303 3.80 32.42 15.60
C TYR A 303 3.03 33.25 16.65
N LYS A 304 3.14 32.90 17.94
CA LYS A 304 2.49 33.64 19.03
C LYS A 304 3.06 35.05 19.21
N LEU A 305 4.37 35.21 18.99
CA LEU A 305 5.05 36.51 19.14
C LEU A 305 4.78 37.44 17.94
N GLN A 306 4.71 36.88 16.73
CA GLN A 306 4.54 37.66 15.52
C GLN A 306 3.86 36.81 14.43
N GLU A 307 2.55 36.97 14.29
CA GLU A 307 1.68 36.12 13.46
C GLU A 307 2.14 35.99 11.99
N LYS A 308 2.81 37.01 11.45
CA LYS A 308 3.32 37.02 10.06
C LYS A 308 4.72 36.41 9.90
N LEU A 309 5.49 36.21 10.98
CA LEU A 309 6.88 35.76 10.89
C LEU A 309 7.03 34.36 10.27
N PRO A 310 6.20 33.35 10.61
CA PRO A 310 6.33 32.03 9.99
C PRO A 310 6.05 32.03 8.49
N SER A 311 5.23 32.96 7.98
CA SER A 311 4.97 33.10 6.54
C SER A 311 6.19 33.61 5.75
N GLN A 312 7.16 34.22 6.43
CA GLN A 312 8.42 34.69 5.85
C GLN A 312 9.51 33.61 5.84
N LEU A 313 9.30 32.50 6.56
CA LEU A 313 10.20 31.35 6.62
C LEU A 313 9.93 30.36 5.46
N THR A 314 9.96 30.88 4.24
CA THR A 314 9.58 30.15 3.01
C THR A 314 10.43 28.91 2.75
N GLY A 315 11.70 28.91 3.17
CA GLY A 315 12.61 27.77 3.00
C GLY A 315 12.12 26.51 3.73
N ILE A 316 11.45 26.66 4.88
CA ILE A 316 10.88 25.53 5.63
C ILE A 316 9.73 24.89 4.84
N GLY A 317 8.87 25.73 4.25
CA GLY A 317 7.77 25.27 3.40
C GLY A 317 8.26 24.52 2.15
N GLN A 318 9.32 25.03 1.52
CA GLN A 318 9.96 24.35 0.38
C GLN A 318 10.53 22.98 0.78
N PHE A 319 11.26 22.90 1.90
CA PHE A 319 11.76 21.63 2.41
C PHE A 319 10.64 20.63 2.68
N HIS A 320 9.58 21.07 3.36
CA HIS A 320 8.41 20.25 3.66
C HIS A 320 7.78 19.69 2.39
N ALA A 321 7.53 20.55 1.40
CA ALA A 321 6.97 20.15 0.11
C ALA A 321 7.85 19.10 -0.60
N GLU A 322 9.16 19.32 -0.68
CA GLU A 322 10.06 18.37 -1.37
C GLU A 322 10.02 16.98 -0.73
N ILE A 323 9.97 16.86 0.60
CA ILE A 323 9.90 15.56 1.29
C ILE A 323 8.55 14.85 1.07
N ILE A 324 7.41 15.56 1.12
CA ILE A 324 6.07 14.91 1.12
C ILE A 324 5.45 14.75 -0.26
N SER A 325 5.78 15.61 -1.23
CA SER A 325 5.10 15.63 -2.54
C SER A 325 5.89 14.96 -3.66
N SER A 326 7.10 14.48 -3.37
CA SER A 326 7.98 13.88 -4.38
C SER A 326 7.66 12.40 -4.64
N GLU A 327 7.79 11.98 -5.90
CA GLU A 327 7.69 10.59 -6.37
C GLU A 327 8.89 9.72 -5.95
N SER A 328 9.30 9.79 -4.68
CA SER A 328 10.51 9.11 -4.23
C SER A 328 10.26 7.63 -4.00
N TYR A 329 11.09 6.78 -4.61
CA TYR A 329 11.14 5.37 -4.23
C TYR A 329 11.55 5.20 -2.76
N LEU A 330 12.35 6.13 -2.19
CA LEU A 330 12.73 6.08 -0.78
C LEU A 330 11.57 6.35 0.17
N ASN A 331 10.62 7.21 -0.22
CA ASN A 331 9.38 7.38 0.55
C ASN A 331 8.54 6.10 0.51
N GLU A 332 8.50 5.40 -0.62
CA GLU A 332 7.87 4.07 -0.71
C GLU A 332 8.56 3.08 0.23
N GLU A 333 9.89 2.94 0.16
CA GLU A 333 10.67 2.08 1.06
C GLU A 333 10.36 2.35 2.53
N ALA A 334 10.39 3.63 2.89
CA ALA A 334 10.23 4.06 4.26
C ALA A 334 8.82 3.79 4.78
N LEU A 335 7.80 3.98 3.96
CA LEU A 335 6.41 3.65 4.31
C LEU A 335 6.22 2.13 4.44
N LEU A 336 6.83 1.33 3.58
CA LEU A 336 6.78 -0.13 3.71
C LEU A 336 7.40 -0.61 5.01
N LEU A 337 8.53 -0.03 5.39
CA LEU A 337 9.20 -0.33 6.67
C LEU A 337 8.34 0.08 7.86
N LEU A 338 7.77 1.29 7.82
CA LEU A 338 6.84 1.77 8.83
C LEU A 338 5.66 0.82 9.02
N THR A 339 5.12 0.35 7.91
CA THR A 339 3.94 -0.54 7.88
C THR A 339 4.23 -1.87 8.54
N LYS A 340 5.34 -2.50 8.16
CA LYS A 340 5.82 -3.74 8.80
C LYS A 340 6.04 -3.56 10.29
N GLU A 341 6.60 -2.42 10.71
CA GLU A 341 6.81 -2.11 12.12
C GLU A 341 5.48 -1.98 12.89
N LEU A 342 4.47 -1.35 12.29
CA LEU A 342 3.13 -1.21 12.88
C LEU A 342 2.38 -2.54 12.95
N GLU A 343 2.44 -3.35 11.89
CA GLU A 343 1.88 -4.71 11.86
C GLU A 343 2.52 -5.60 12.94
N GLU A 344 3.84 -5.55 13.09
CA GLU A 344 4.54 -6.32 14.11
C GLU A 344 4.15 -5.87 15.53
N LYS A 345 4.00 -4.56 15.75
CA LYS A 345 3.48 -4.00 17.02
C LYS A 345 2.06 -4.48 17.29
N LEU A 346 1.18 -4.45 16.30
CA LEU A 346 -0.20 -4.95 16.40
C LEU A 346 -0.24 -6.45 16.71
N ARG A 347 0.59 -7.25 16.02
CA ARG A 347 0.71 -8.70 16.25
C ARG A 347 1.17 -9.00 17.68
N LYS A 348 2.17 -8.27 18.18
CA LYS A 348 2.67 -8.41 19.56
C LYS A 348 1.61 -8.01 20.60
N ALA A 349 0.82 -6.97 20.31
CA ALA A 349 -0.25 -6.52 21.20
C ALA A 349 -1.45 -7.50 21.25
N THR A 350 -1.76 -8.16 20.14
CA THR A 350 -2.79 -9.22 20.11
C THR A 350 -2.30 -10.52 20.74
N SER A 351 -1.02 -10.89 20.54
CA SER A 351 -0.45 -12.09 21.17
C SER A 351 -0.25 -11.98 22.68
N SER A 352 -0.10 -10.77 23.22
CA SER A 352 0.00 -10.53 24.66
C SER A 352 -1.36 -10.59 25.36
N ARG A 353 -2.43 -10.11 24.71
CA ARG A 353 -3.81 -10.26 25.20
C ARG A 353 -4.28 -11.72 25.28
N SER A 354 -3.83 -12.57 24.36
CA SER A 354 -4.19 -14.00 24.37
C SER A 354 -3.47 -14.85 25.44
N VAL A 355 -2.57 -14.25 26.24
CA VAL A 355 -1.87 -14.93 27.36
C VAL A 355 -2.45 -14.49 28.71
N GLU A 356 -3.29 -13.46 28.74
CA GLU A 356 -3.94 -12.93 29.95
C GLU A 356 -5.45 -13.28 30.03
N GLU A 357 -6.00 -13.99 29.05
CA GLU A 357 -7.29 -14.70 29.10
C GLU A 357 -7.07 -16.21 29.26
#